data_AF-A0A5S9M4L2-F1
#
_entry.id   AF-A0A5S9M4L2-F1
#
_cell.length_a   1.000
_cell.length_b   1.000
_cell.length_c   1.000
_cell.angle_alpha   90.00
_cell.angle_beta   90.00
_cell.angle_gamma   90.00
#
_symmetry.space_group_name_H-M   'P 1'
#
loop_
_entity.id
_entity.type
_entity.pdbx_description
1 polymer ?
#
loop_
_entity_poly.entity_id
_entity_poly.type
_entity_poly.pdbx_seq_one_letter_code
_entity_poly.pdbx_strand_id
1 'polypeptide(L)'
;MNEVFGIRSDLLKLRRTIIPMRDLLYRIVNTNMMKSDPNRHAYFNDIYDHLLKLTEIVESNRDMTADLRDSYQTLNSNRMNAIMMTLTIVSTIFIPLTFIVGVYGMNFDNMPELHWKYGYFGVLIFMGLLVTGMLFVV
;
A
#
# COMPACT_ATOMS: atom_id res chain seq x y z
N MET A 1 2.02 -2.24 10.96
CA MET A 1 1.67 -3.63 10.58
C MET A 1 1.70 -4.62 11.74
N ASN A 2 2.69 -4.58 12.64
CA ASN A 2 2.69 -5.47 13.82
C ASN A 2 1.41 -5.31 14.69
N GLU A 3 0.92 -4.08 14.83
CA GLU A 3 -0.35 -3.81 15.51
C GLU A 3 -1.56 -4.42 14.79
N VAL A 4 -1.62 -4.34 13.45
CA VAL A 4 -2.69 -4.96 12.64
C VAL A 4 -2.68 -6.49 12.81
N PHE A 5 -1.50 -7.11 12.83
CA PHE A 5 -1.37 -8.54 13.11
C PHE A 5 -1.79 -8.89 14.55
N GLY A 6 -1.49 -8.02 15.53
CA GLY A 6 -1.94 -8.16 16.91
C GLY A 6 -3.47 -8.13 17.01
N ILE A 7 -4.10 -7.08 16.46
CA ILE A 7 -5.57 -6.94 16.42
C ILE A 7 -6.21 -8.14 15.73
N ARG A 8 -5.67 -8.60 14.60
CA ARG A 8 -6.19 -9.79 13.91
C ARG A 8 -6.10 -11.04 14.76
N SER A 9 -5.02 -11.21 15.52
CA SER A 9 -4.86 -12.32 16.47
C SER A 9 -5.91 -12.25 17.58
N ASP A 10 -6.17 -11.07 18.13
CA ASP A 10 -7.16 -10.87 19.18
C ASP A 10 -8.60 -11.04 18.67
N LEU A 11 -8.92 -10.58 17.46
CA LEU A 11 -10.19 -10.86 16.78
C LEU A 11 -10.40 -12.36 16.57
N LEU A 12 -9.35 -13.11 16.23
CA LEU A 12 -9.42 -14.57 16.11
C LEU A 12 -9.68 -15.26 17.46
N LYS A 13 -9.10 -14.76 18.56
CA LYS A 13 -9.40 -15.26 19.91
C LYS A 13 -10.85 -15.00 20.28
N LEU A 14 -11.34 -13.76 20.08
CA LEU A 14 -12.74 -13.40 20.32
C LEU A 14 -13.70 -14.30 19.54
N ARG A 15 -13.45 -14.48 18.24
CA ARG A 15 -14.24 -15.36 17.37
C ARG A 15 -14.34 -16.79 17.90
N ARG A 16 -13.21 -17.36 18.34
CA ARG A 16 -13.13 -18.72 18.89
C ARG A 16 -13.90 -18.88 20.21
N THR A 17 -14.22 -17.79 20.89
CA THR A 17 -15.05 -17.79 22.10
C THR A 17 -16.52 -17.51 21.79
N ILE A 18 -16.80 -16.49 20.97
CA ILE A 18 -18.15 -15.99 20.70
C ILE A 18 -18.98 -17.00 19.90
N ILE A 19 -18.38 -17.63 18.87
CA ILE A 19 -19.11 -18.57 18.00
C ILE A 19 -19.62 -19.79 18.81
N PRO A 20 -18.78 -20.48 19.61
CA PRO A 20 -19.29 -21.56 20.46
C PRO A 20 -20.35 -21.11 21.46
N MET A 21 -20.19 -19.92 22.07
CA MET A 21 -21.19 -19.40 23.02
C MET A 21 -22.54 -19.14 22.33
N ARG A 22 -22.52 -18.58 21.12
CA ARG A 22 -23.72 -18.36 20.29
C ARG A 22 -24.40 -19.68 19.96
N ASP A 23 -23.65 -20.68 19.53
CA ASP A 23 -24.17 -21.99 19.16
C ASP A 23 -24.77 -22.73 20.36
N LEU A 24 -24.16 -22.60 21.54
CA LEU A 24 -24.70 -23.11 22.79
C LEU A 24 -26.00 -22.40 23.19
N LEU A 25 -26.05 -21.07 23.14
CA LEU A 25 -27.27 -20.33 23.46
C LEU A 25 -28.40 -20.65 22.48
N TYR A 26 -28.11 -20.80 21.19
CA TYR A 26 -29.10 -21.22 20.20
C TYR A 26 -29.77 -22.55 20.58
N ARG A 27 -28.99 -23.52 21.06
CA ARG A 27 -29.52 -24.82 21.52
C ARG A 27 -30.36 -24.68 22.79
N ILE A 28 -29.91 -23.87 23.74
CA ILE A 28 -30.61 -23.63 25.02
C ILE A 28 -31.98 -22.97 24.75
N VAL A 29 -31.99 -21.89 23.97
CA VAL A 29 -33.19 -21.15 23.60
C VAL A 29 -34.21 -22.07 22.92
N ASN A 30 -33.77 -22.97 22.04
CA ASN A 30 -34.67 -23.87 21.30
C ASN A 30 -35.18 -25.08 22.09
N THR A 31 -34.75 -25.28 23.33
CA THR A 31 -35.16 -26.41 24.15
C THR A 31 -36.59 -26.24 24.68
N ASN A 32 -37.39 -27.32 24.74
CA ASN A 32 -38.77 -27.30 25.22
C ASN A 32 -38.92 -26.73 26.64
N MET A 33 -37.92 -26.96 27.51
CA MET A 33 -37.90 -26.42 28.88
C MET A 33 -37.71 -24.91 28.94
N MET A 34 -37.06 -24.30 27.95
CA MET A 34 -36.98 -22.84 27.86
C MET A 34 -38.27 -22.26 27.31
N LYS A 35 -38.92 -22.93 26.35
CA LYS A 35 -40.19 -22.49 25.79
C LYS A 35 -41.35 -22.49 26.79
N SER A 36 -41.27 -23.28 27.86
CA SER A 36 -42.28 -23.30 28.93
C SER A 36 -42.22 -22.12 29.90
N ASP A 37 -41.12 -21.35 29.94
CA ASP A 37 -40.99 -20.14 30.77
C ASP A 37 -40.73 -18.91 29.87
N PRO A 38 -41.77 -18.13 29.53
CA PRO A 38 -41.66 -17.02 28.59
C PRO A 38 -40.67 -15.93 29.02
N ASN A 39 -40.56 -15.66 30.32
CA ASN A 39 -39.67 -14.63 30.86
C ASN A 39 -38.20 -15.04 30.72
N ARG A 40 -37.88 -16.30 31.05
CA ARG A 40 -36.52 -16.84 30.82
C ARG A 40 -36.21 -16.91 29.34
N HIS A 41 -37.16 -17.33 28.52
CA HIS A 41 -36.96 -17.43 27.08
C HIS A 41 -36.62 -16.08 26.44
N ALA A 42 -37.31 -15.00 26.81
CA ALA A 42 -37.02 -13.65 26.34
C ALA A 42 -35.61 -13.18 26.72
N TYR A 43 -35.19 -13.41 27.97
CA TYR A 43 -33.86 -13.04 28.45
C TYR A 43 -32.73 -13.76 27.70
N PHE A 44 -32.85 -15.08 27.48
CA PHE A 44 -31.83 -15.83 26.74
C PHE A 44 -31.82 -15.52 25.23
N ASN A 45 -32.97 -15.17 24.64
CA ASN A 45 -33.03 -14.67 23.26
C ASN A 45 -32.27 -13.34 23.12
N ASP A 46 -32.43 -12.41 24.05
CA ASP A 46 -31.69 -11.13 24.02
C ASP A 46 -30.17 -11.34 24.07
N ILE A 47 -29.68 -12.26 24.91
CA ILE A 47 -28.25 -12.60 24.93
C ILE A 47 -27.82 -13.27 23.62
N TYR A 48 -28.65 -14.14 23.04
CA TYR A 48 -28.38 -14.76 21.74
C TYR A 48 -28.26 -13.71 20.63
N ASP A 49 -29.17 -12.73 20.58
CA ASP A 49 -29.14 -11.63 19.63
C ASP A 49 -27.87 -10.77 19.80
N HIS A 50 -27.47 -10.49 21.05
CA HIS A 50 -26.21 -9.82 21.33
C HIS A 50 -24.99 -10.61 20.83
N LEU A 51 -24.95 -11.93 21.02
CA LEU A 51 -23.86 -12.77 20.51
C LEU A 51 -23.84 -12.84 18.97
N LEU A 52 -25.01 -12.82 18.34
CA LEU A 52 -25.14 -12.74 16.89
C LEU A 52 -24.53 -11.44 16.36
N LYS A 53 -24.95 -10.30 16.92
CA LYS A 53 -24.41 -8.98 16.58
C LYS A 53 -22.90 -8.87 16.83
N LEU A 54 -22.41 -9.43 17.94
CA LEU A 54 -20.99 -9.43 18.25
C LEU A 54 -20.19 -10.25 17.23
N THR A 55 -20.75 -11.36 16.75
CA THR A 55 -20.13 -12.18 15.68
C THR A 55 -19.99 -11.37 14.40
N GLU A 56 -21.03 -10.64 13.99
CA GLU A 56 -20.99 -9.78 12.80
C GLU A 56 -19.94 -8.67 12.92
N ILE A 57 -19.85 -8.01 14.08
CA ILE A 57 -18.84 -6.99 14.35
C ILE A 57 -17.42 -7.56 14.27
N VAL A 58 -17.19 -8.77 14.82
CA VAL A 58 -15.87 -9.42 14.77
C VAL A 58 -15.49 -9.77 13.33
N GLU A 59 -16.40 -10.30 12.52
CA GLU A 59 -16.10 -10.60 11.11
C GLU A 59 -15.88 -9.31 10.30
N SER A 60 -16.72 -8.27 10.49
CA SER A 60 -16.54 -6.97 9.83
C SER A 60 -15.20 -6.32 10.16
N ASN A 61 -14.81 -6.32 11.44
CA ASN A 61 -13.49 -5.82 11.85
C ASN A 61 -12.35 -6.64 11.22
N ARG A 62 -12.52 -7.95 11.07
CA ARG A 62 -11.53 -8.82 10.44
C ARG A 62 -11.34 -8.48 8.97
N ASP A 63 -12.43 -8.21 8.25
CA ASP A 63 -12.39 -7.80 6.85
C ASP A 63 -11.74 -6.42 6.73
N MET A 64 -12.09 -5.48 7.61
CA MET A 64 -11.43 -4.18 7.67
C MET A 64 -9.92 -4.29 7.96
N THR A 65 -9.46 -5.24 8.78
CA THR A 65 -8.00 -5.48 8.95
C THR A 65 -7.32 -5.98 7.67
N ALA A 66 -8.05 -6.70 6.81
CA ALA A 66 -7.53 -7.14 5.52
C ALA A 66 -7.43 -5.95 4.55
N ASP A 67 -8.48 -5.14 4.48
CA ASP A 67 -8.49 -3.92 3.66
C ASP A 67 -7.38 -2.94 4.05
N LEU A 68 -7.15 -2.75 5.35
CA LEU A 68 -6.05 -1.92 5.85
C LEU A 68 -4.68 -2.46 5.45
N ARG A 69 -4.49 -3.78 5.45
CA ARG A 69 -3.24 -4.40 5.00
C ARG A 69 -3.01 -4.14 3.52
N ASP A 70 -4.03 -4.34 2.70
CA ASP A 70 -3.94 -4.18 1.25
C ASP A 70 -3.71 -2.71 0.90
N SER A 71 -4.42 -1.79 1.56
CA SER A 71 -4.21 -0.35 1.42
C SER A 71 -2.78 0.07 1.81
N TYR A 72 -2.24 -0.46 2.91
CA TYR A 72 -0.86 -0.21 3.31
C TYR A 72 0.14 -0.70 2.25
N GLN A 73 -0.10 -1.86 1.64
CA GLN A 73 0.73 -2.36 0.55
C GLN A 73 0.65 -1.44 -0.68
N THR A 74 -0.54 -1.00 -1.06
CA THR A 74 -0.73 -0.02 -2.15
C THR A 74 0.01 1.28 -1.88
N LEU A 75 -0.10 1.84 -0.68
CA LEU A 75 0.62 3.06 -0.29
C LEU A 75 2.14 2.89 -0.40
N ASN A 76 2.67 1.75 0.05
CA ASN A 76 4.09 1.47 -0.04
C ASN A 76 4.56 1.33 -1.51
N SER A 77 3.77 0.65 -2.35
CA SER A 77 4.03 0.56 -3.79
C SER A 77 3.99 1.93 -4.47
N ASN A 78 3.01 2.78 -4.13
CA ASN A 78 2.92 4.14 -4.66
C ASN A 78 4.13 4.99 -4.24
N ARG A 79 4.57 4.87 -2.99
CA ARG A 79 5.79 5.54 -2.52
C ARG A 79 7.02 5.04 -3.26
N MET A 80 7.14 3.74 -3.49
CA MET A 80 8.23 3.16 -4.26
C MET A 80 8.21 3.65 -5.72
N ASN A 81 7.04 3.69 -6.35
CA ASN A 81 6.87 4.25 -7.69
C ASN A 81 7.29 5.72 -7.76
N ALA A 82 6.92 6.54 -6.77
CA ALA A 82 7.33 7.95 -6.71
C ALA A 82 8.85 8.10 -6.55
N ILE A 83 9.49 7.29 -5.70
CA ILE A 83 10.95 7.26 -5.53
C ILE A 83 11.63 6.85 -6.84
N MET A 84 11.15 5.78 -7.47
CA MET A 84 11.68 5.27 -8.75
C MET A 84 11.51 6.29 -9.88
N MET A 85 10.35 6.96 -9.96
CA MET A 85 10.09 8.02 -10.93
C MET A 85 11.06 9.18 -10.74
N THR A 86 11.27 9.61 -9.49
CA THR A 86 12.22 10.70 -9.17
C THR A 86 13.65 10.32 -9.58
N LEU A 87 14.09 9.11 -9.23
CA LEU A 87 15.42 8.62 -9.62
C LEU A 87 15.57 8.49 -11.14
N THR A 88 14.51 8.04 -11.82
CA THR A 88 14.48 7.90 -13.28
C THR A 88 14.57 9.26 -13.96
N ILE A 89 13.78 10.26 -13.53
CA ILE A 89 13.84 11.63 -14.06
C ILE A 89 15.26 12.18 -13.95
N VAL A 90 15.87 12.08 -12.76
CA VAL A 90 17.25 12.55 -12.52
C VAL A 90 18.23 11.80 -13.43
N SER A 91 18.15 10.47 -13.50
CA SER A 91 19.07 9.65 -14.29
C SER A 91 18.96 9.93 -15.79
N THR A 92 17.74 10.05 -16.32
CA THR A 92 17.47 10.35 -17.73
C THR A 92 18.10 11.69 -18.13
N ILE A 93 18.10 12.69 -17.24
CA ILE A 93 18.76 13.99 -17.50
C ILE A 93 20.29 13.85 -17.43
N PHE A 94 20.83 13.24 -16.37
CA PHE A 94 22.26 13.27 -16.10
C PHE A 94 23.08 12.27 -16.93
N ILE A 95 22.56 11.10 -17.28
CA ILE A 95 23.29 10.07 -18.05
C ILE A 95 23.78 10.60 -19.41
N PRO A 96 22.91 11.13 -20.31
CA PRO A 96 23.35 11.64 -21.61
C PRO A 96 24.25 12.87 -21.47
N LEU A 97 23.99 13.76 -20.50
CA LEU A 97 24.85 14.90 -20.24
C LEU A 97 26.25 14.47 -19.81
N THR A 98 26.35 13.53 -18.88
CA THR A 98 27.62 13.00 -18.39
C THR A 98 28.38 12.28 -19.49
N PHE A 99 27.68 11.57 -20.39
CA PHE A 99 28.28 10.97 -21.58
C PHE A 99 28.91 12.02 -22.49
N ILE A 100 28.20 13.11 -22.80
CA ILE A 100 28.73 14.21 -23.61
C ILE A 100 29.96 14.85 -22.94
N VAL A 101 29.86 15.19 -21.64
CA VAL A 101 31.01 15.73 -20.89
C VAL A 101 32.18 14.75 -20.89
N GLY A 102 31.92 13.45 -20.70
CA GLY A 102 32.93 12.41 -20.72
C GLY A 102 33.65 12.33 -22.06
N VAL A 103 32.91 12.38 -23.18
CA VAL A 103 33.48 12.38 -24.53
C VAL A 103 34.37 13.60 -24.76
N TYR A 104 33.87 14.81 -24.46
CA TYR A 104 34.62 16.05 -24.62
C TYR A 104 35.73 16.25 -23.58
N GLY A 105 35.72 15.49 -22.49
CA GLY A 105 36.77 15.45 -21.47
C GLY A 105 37.95 14.52 -21.82
N MET A 106 37.88 13.79 -22.93
CA MET A 106 38.98 12.94 -23.40
C MET A 106 40.06 13.79 -24.09
N ASN A 107 41.34 13.50 -23.84
CA ASN A 107 42.49 14.20 -24.42
C ASN A 107 42.74 13.83 -25.91
N PHE A 108 41.75 14.04 -26.79
CA PHE A 108 41.92 13.85 -28.23
C PHE A 108 42.25 15.18 -28.92
N ASP A 109 43.39 15.22 -29.61
CA ASP A 109 43.84 16.41 -30.36
C ASP A 109 43.04 16.64 -31.66
N ASN A 110 42.46 15.57 -32.21
CA ASN A 110 41.81 15.56 -33.52
C ASN A 110 40.26 15.61 -33.42
N MET A 111 39.73 16.52 -32.60
CA MET A 111 38.29 16.82 -32.54
C MET A 111 37.98 18.09 -33.36
N PRO A 112 37.24 17.98 -34.47
CA PRO A 112 36.94 19.13 -35.33
C PRO A 112 36.17 20.24 -34.60
N GLU A 113 35.38 19.93 -33.56
CA GLU A 113 34.66 20.95 -32.78
C GLU A 113 35.55 21.67 -31.75
N LEU A 114 36.71 21.11 -31.36
CA LEU A 114 37.56 21.62 -30.27
C LEU A 114 38.30 22.92 -30.65
N HIS A 115 38.68 23.05 -31.92
CA HIS A 115 39.39 24.22 -32.44
C HIS A 115 38.42 25.32 -32.93
N TRP A 116 37.11 25.07 -32.87
CA TRP A 116 36.12 26.03 -33.32
C TRP A 116 35.79 27.03 -32.22
N LYS A 117 35.92 28.34 -32.53
CA LYS A 117 35.67 29.45 -31.59
C LYS A 117 34.30 29.39 -30.89
N TYR A 118 33.29 28.77 -31.51
CA TYR A 118 31.94 28.62 -30.95
C TYR A 118 31.58 27.18 -30.55
N GLY A 119 32.50 26.21 -30.68
CA GLY A 119 32.23 24.80 -30.40
C GLY A 119 31.73 24.57 -28.97
N TYR A 120 32.36 25.21 -27.98
CA TYR A 120 31.95 25.15 -26.57
C TYR A 120 30.50 25.64 -26.35
N PHE A 121 30.14 26.78 -26.92
CA PHE A 121 28.78 27.32 -26.80
C PHE A 121 27.75 26.48 -27.56
N GLY A 122 28.12 25.91 -28.71
CA GLY A 122 27.26 25.00 -29.48
C GLY A 122 26.92 23.73 -28.71
N VAL A 123 27.91 23.11 -28.05
CA VAL A 123 27.70 21.92 -27.21
C VAL A 123 26.82 22.24 -26.01
N LEU A 124 27.02 23.39 -25.35
CA LEU A 124 26.15 23.82 -24.25
C LEU A 124 24.69 24.03 -24.68
N ILE A 125 24.46 24.66 -25.85
CA ILE A 125 23.10 24.83 -26.40
C ILE A 125 22.48 23.47 -26.73
N PHE A 126 23.25 22.55 -27.32
CA PHE A 126 22.79 21.20 -27.62
C PHE A 126 22.43 20.41 -26.36
N MET A 127 23.25 20.48 -25.32
CA MET A 127 22.96 19.89 -24.01
C MET A 127 21.69 20.48 -23.38
N GLY A 128 21.53 21.81 -23.43
CA GLY A 128 20.31 22.47 -22.96
C GLY A 128 19.06 22.01 -23.71
N LEU A 129 19.14 21.92 -25.05
CA LEU A 129 18.05 21.41 -25.89
C LEU A 129 17.71 19.95 -25.56
N LEU A 130 18.71 19.09 -25.36
CA LEU A 130 18.51 17.70 -24.95
C LEU A 130 17.76 17.59 -23.62
N VAL A 131 18.16 18.37 -22.61
CA VAL A 131 17.46 18.40 -21.31
C VAL A 131 16.01 18.85 -21.48
N THR A 132 15.79 19.93 -22.22
CA THR A 132 14.42 20.45 -22.45
C THR A 132 13.56 19.43 -23.21
N GLY A 133 14.13 18.72 -24.18
CA GLY A 133 13.43 17.66 -24.92
C GLY A 133 13.10 16.47 -24.02
N MET A 134 14.01 16.06 -23.14
CA MET A 134 13.76 14.97 -22.20
C MET A 134 12.72 15.33 -21.14
N LEU A 135 12.70 16.58 -20.65
CA LEU A 135 11.66 17.06 -19.74
C LEU A 135 10.26 17.10 -20.36
N PHE A 136 10.14 17.17 -21.69
CA PHE A 136 8.84 17.14 -22.37
C PHE A 136 8.32 15.71 -22.61
N VAL A 137 9.22 14.73 -22.63
CA VAL A 137 8.90 13.32 -22.89
C VAL A 137 8.56 12.57 -21.59
N VAL A 138 9.13 12.98 -20.46
CA VAL A 138 8.93 12.38 -19.13
C VAL A 138 7.75 13.03 -18.41
#